data_AF-A0A1G6BZM5-F1
#
_entry.id   AF-A0A1G6BZM5-F1
#
_cell.length_a   1.000
_cell.length_b   1.000
_cell.length_c   1.000
_cell.angle_alpha   90.00
_cell.angle_beta   90.00
_cell.angle_gamma   90.00
#
_symmetry.space_group_name_H-M   'P 1'
#
loop_
_entity.id
_entity.type
_entity.pdbx_description
1 polymer ?
#
loop_
_entity_poly.entity_id
_entity_poly.type
_entity_poly.pdbx_seq_one_letter_code
_entity_poly.pdbx_strand_id
1 'polypeptide(L)'
;MSEKTDLKIIAVLIIFIFVLLIGWGIISHRSIFTVDNDKFPKNWYIFWAYREDSDIKFHENGLLINLCYYNYFTGKDVSIEELEDVYLQENEMFRFSKNNELYDDYVDSIHRIHSEDLDNIEKAFNNLALKEKEESYFDLSFDDACSIRDIYLKQQELVSNYYSNDRIMLCNLTEEQQEEFYKLYKDSNYKIDDSIMKTNEPFSEYKHYEYEGLITEIKKDKVSINVFDGKKVISYSGTCRNIHVKEGDYVYFDFYLFTLGTETEWTGIEFEHIDKKKRPADFDEKNYK
;
A
#
# COMPACT_ATOMS: atom_id res chain seq x y z
N MET A 1 1.72 -82.75 -5.53
CA MET A 1 2.64 -81.92 -4.73
C MET A 1 3.01 -80.65 -5.53
N SER A 2 2.02 -79.83 -5.93
CA SER A 2 2.20 -78.65 -6.81
C SER A 2 1.59 -77.37 -6.23
N GLU A 3 0.35 -77.42 -5.73
CA GLU A 3 -0.40 -76.21 -5.30
C GLU A 3 0.29 -75.35 -4.24
N LYS A 4 0.99 -75.95 -3.26
CA LYS A 4 1.67 -75.18 -2.19
C LYS A 4 2.90 -74.43 -2.69
N THR A 5 3.53 -74.89 -3.77
CA THR A 5 4.69 -74.23 -4.36
C THR A 5 4.20 -73.07 -5.23
N ASP A 6 3.10 -73.29 -5.97
CA ASP A 6 2.47 -72.28 -6.84
C ASP A 6 1.90 -71.11 -6.02
N LEU A 7 1.27 -71.38 -4.86
CA LEU A 7 0.77 -70.33 -3.97
C LEU A 7 1.88 -69.45 -3.39
N LYS A 8 3.05 -70.02 -3.07
CA LYS A 8 4.20 -69.27 -2.55
C LYS A 8 4.80 -68.36 -3.62
N ILE A 9 4.88 -68.84 -4.86
CA ILE A 9 5.38 -68.06 -6.00
C ILE A 9 4.43 -66.90 -6.29
N ILE A 10 3.11 -67.13 -6.28
CA ILE A 10 2.09 -66.08 -6.47
C ILE A 10 2.16 -65.04 -5.33
N ALA A 11 2.32 -65.46 -4.08
CA ALA A 11 2.44 -64.54 -2.95
C ALA A 11 3.69 -63.64 -3.06
N VAL A 12 4.82 -64.18 -3.50
CA VAL A 12 6.05 -63.40 -3.72
C VAL A 12 5.87 -62.39 -4.86
N LEU A 13 5.21 -62.80 -5.96
CA LEU A 13 4.90 -61.89 -7.07
C LEU A 13 4.00 -60.72 -6.65
N ILE A 14 2.98 -60.98 -5.82
CA ILE A 14 2.08 -59.93 -5.31
C ILE A 14 2.86 -58.93 -4.43
N ILE A 15 3.73 -59.42 -3.54
CA ILE A 15 4.56 -58.54 -2.70
C ILE A 15 5.51 -57.70 -3.57
N PHE A 16 6.12 -58.29 -4.59
CA PHE A 16 7.02 -57.59 -5.50
C PHE A 16 6.29 -56.49 -6.30
N ILE A 17 5.09 -56.78 -6.79
CA ILE A 17 4.22 -55.79 -7.45
C ILE A 17 3.85 -54.67 -6.46
N PHE A 18 3.53 -55.00 -5.21
CA PHE A 18 3.21 -54.00 -4.19
C PHE A 18 4.40 -53.07 -3.89
N VAL A 19 5.61 -53.63 -3.77
CA VAL A 19 6.84 -52.85 -3.59
C VAL A 19 7.11 -51.95 -4.79
N LEU A 20 6.90 -52.44 -6.02
CA LEU A 20 7.03 -51.64 -7.23
C LEU A 20 5.99 -50.52 -7.30
N LEU A 21 4.73 -50.78 -6.93
CA LEU A 21 3.67 -49.78 -6.91
C LEU A 21 3.91 -48.71 -5.84
N ILE A 22 4.41 -49.09 -4.65
CA ILE A 22 4.78 -48.12 -3.60
C ILE A 22 6.01 -47.31 -4.05
N GLY A 23 7.02 -47.95 -4.63
CA GLY A 23 8.21 -47.27 -5.15
C GLY A 23 7.87 -46.30 -6.28
N TRP A 24 7.01 -46.71 -7.22
CA TRP A 24 6.53 -45.84 -8.29
C TRP A 24 5.62 -44.73 -7.75
N GLY A 25 4.81 -45.00 -6.73
CA GLY A 25 4.02 -43.99 -6.02
C GLY A 25 4.92 -42.93 -5.36
N ILE A 26 6.02 -43.33 -4.71
CA ILE A 26 6.98 -42.40 -4.08
C ILE A 26 7.75 -41.61 -5.14
N ILE A 27 8.20 -42.25 -6.24
CA ILE A 27 8.91 -41.58 -7.34
C ILE A 27 7.97 -40.62 -8.08
N SER A 28 6.73 -41.01 -8.35
CA SER A 28 5.72 -40.16 -8.99
C SER A 28 5.28 -39.02 -8.07
N HIS A 29 5.18 -39.27 -6.75
CA HIS A 29 4.90 -38.23 -5.77
C HIS A 29 6.09 -37.27 -5.64
N ARG A 30 7.34 -37.72 -5.75
CA ARG A 30 8.49 -36.82 -5.87
C ARG A 30 8.48 -36.07 -7.20
N SER A 31 8.17 -36.71 -8.33
CA SER A 31 8.19 -36.08 -9.65
C SER A 31 7.07 -35.07 -9.85
N ILE A 32 5.87 -35.31 -9.27
CA ILE A 32 4.75 -34.36 -9.26
C ILE A 32 5.08 -33.16 -8.35
N PHE A 33 5.91 -33.35 -7.32
CA PHE A 33 6.33 -32.26 -6.42
C PHE A 33 7.61 -31.54 -6.88
N THR A 34 8.32 -32.06 -7.89
CA THR A 34 9.45 -31.37 -8.53
C THR A 34 9.05 -30.56 -9.77
N VAL A 35 7.76 -30.52 -10.13
CA VAL A 35 7.26 -29.76 -11.28
C VAL A 35 6.39 -28.61 -10.80
N ASP A 36 7.02 -27.64 -10.15
CA ASP A 36 6.67 -26.21 -10.22
C ASP A 36 7.74 -25.28 -9.56
N ASN A 37 9.01 -25.70 -9.52
CA ASN A 37 10.11 -24.92 -8.92
C ASN A 37 10.47 -23.62 -9.70
N ASP A 38 9.85 -23.38 -10.85
CA ASP A 38 10.05 -22.17 -11.67
C ASP A 38 8.97 -21.10 -11.45
N LYS A 39 8.03 -21.29 -10.54
CA LYS A 39 7.11 -20.20 -10.16
C LYS A 39 7.85 -19.24 -9.25
N PHE A 40 8.06 -18.03 -9.74
CA PHE A 40 8.47 -16.90 -8.91
C PHE A 40 7.58 -16.85 -7.66
N PRO A 41 8.18 -16.70 -6.46
CA PRO A 41 7.41 -16.66 -5.23
C PRO A 41 6.39 -15.52 -5.27
N LYS A 42 5.25 -15.70 -4.59
CA LYS A 42 4.10 -14.77 -4.68
C LYS A 42 4.58 -13.37 -4.28
N ASN A 43 4.10 -12.33 -4.97
CA ASN A 43 4.42 -10.93 -4.67
C ASN A 43 5.93 -10.57 -4.62
N TRP A 44 6.80 -11.35 -5.27
CA TRP A 44 8.25 -11.13 -5.26
C TRP A 44 8.66 -9.70 -5.60
N TYR A 45 7.98 -9.04 -6.54
CA TYR A 45 8.27 -7.68 -6.96
C TYR A 45 7.97 -6.63 -5.87
N ILE A 46 7.01 -6.88 -4.97
CA ILE A 46 6.67 -5.99 -3.85
C ILE A 46 7.76 -6.06 -2.77
N PHE A 47 8.30 -7.26 -2.58
CA PHE A 47 9.37 -7.52 -1.63
C PHE A 47 10.77 -7.38 -2.24
N TRP A 48 10.87 -7.01 -3.52
CA TRP A 48 12.13 -6.98 -4.25
C TRP A 48 12.94 -8.29 -4.12
N ALA A 49 12.22 -9.42 -4.05
CA ALA A 49 12.79 -10.73 -3.85
C ALA A 49 13.13 -11.39 -5.20
N TYR A 50 14.24 -12.13 -5.23
CA TYR A 50 14.66 -12.90 -6.40
C TYR A 50 15.23 -14.26 -5.97
N ARG A 51 15.33 -15.20 -6.92
CA ARG A 51 15.94 -16.51 -6.66
C ARG A 51 17.37 -16.55 -7.17
N GLU A 52 18.29 -17.06 -6.35
CA GLU A 52 19.67 -17.36 -6.72
C GLU A 52 20.04 -18.73 -6.15
N ASP A 53 20.42 -19.68 -7.02
CA ASP A 53 20.83 -21.04 -6.64
C ASP A 53 19.87 -21.81 -5.68
N SER A 54 18.57 -21.53 -5.78
CA SER A 54 17.44 -22.06 -4.98
C SER A 54 17.08 -21.27 -3.72
N ASP A 55 17.93 -20.34 -3.30
CA ASP A 55 17.66 -19.46 -2.16
C ASP A 55 16.86 -18.24 -2.61
N ILE A 56 15.98 -17.74 -1.74
CA ILE A 56 15.33 -16.44 -1.92
C ILE A 56 16.27 -15.37 -1.35
N LYS A 57 16.57 -14.36 -2.16
CA LYS A 57 17.35 -13.17 -1.79
C LYS A 57 16.54 -11.91 -2.05
N PHE A 58 17.00 -10.78 -1.52
CA PHE A 58 16.31 -9.51 -1.61
C PHE A 58 17.25 -8.43 -2.18
N HIS A 59 16.70 -7.55 -3.02
CA HIS A 59 17.34 -6.28 -3.33
C HIS A 59 17.00 -5.27 -2.23
N GLU A 60 17.81 -5.23 -1.17
CA GLU A 60 17.58 -4.43 0.04
C GLU A 60 17.31 -2.95 -0.28
N ASN A 61 18.03 -2.34 -1.22
CA ASN A 61 17.81 -0.94 -1.60
C ASN A 61 16.41 -0.72 -2.18
N GLY A 62 15.92 -1.64 -3.03
CA GLY A 62 14.57 -1.57 -3.58
C GLY A 62 13.50 -1.81 -2.51
N LEU A 63 13.73 -2.80 -1.64
CA LEU A 63 12.85 -3.08 -0.51
C LEU A 63 12.75 -1.89 0.45
N LEU A 64 13.85 -1.17 0.66
CA LEU A 64 13.91 0.04 1.46
C LEU A 64 13.00 1.16 0.93
N ILE A 65 12.84 1.30 -0.39
CA ILE A 65 11.95 2.28 -1.01
C ILE A 65 10.49 1.97 -0.62
N ASN A 66 10.05 0.73 -0.87
CA ASN A 66 8.69 0.31 -0.56
C ASN A 66 8.41 0.37 0.94
N LEU A 67 9.38 -0.04 1.77
CA LEU A 67 9.28 0.04 3.23
C LEU A 67 9.18 1.50 3.72
N CYS A 68 9.98 2.40 3.15
CA CYS A 68 9.93 3.83 3.48
C CYS A 68 8.52 4.38 3.30
N TYR A 69 7.88 4.04 2.18
CA TYR A 69 6.52 4.47 1.91
C TYR A 69 5.51 3.81 2.86
N TYR A 70 5.58 2.48 3.02
CA TYR A 70 4.69 1.74 3.90
C TYR A 70 4.70 2.32 5.33
N ASN A 71 5.88 2.54 5.90
CA ASN A 71 6.03 3.12 7.24
C ASN A 71 5.48 4.56 7.29
N TYR A 72 5.74 5.39 6.28
CA TYR A 72 5.24 6.76 6.22
C TYR A 72 3.70 6.82 6.26
N PHE A 73 3.01 6.02 5.44
CA PHE A 73 1.54 6.08 5.34
C PHE A 73 0.82 5.35 6.46
N THR A 74 1.37 4.23 6.94
CA THR A 74 0.74 3.47 8.02
C THR A 74 1.10 3.99 9.41
N GLY A 75 2.13 4.84 9.52
CA GLY A 75 2.71 5.28 10.79
C GLY A 75 3.38 4.15 11.58
N LYS A 76 3.65 3.02 10.92
CA LYS A 76 4.35 1.87 11.51
C LYS A 76 5.86 2.05 11.40
N ASP A 77 6.58 1.31 12.22
CA ASP A 77 8.04 1.28 12.26
C ASP A 77 8.51 -0.15 12.02
N VAL A 78 8.28 -0.65 10.79
CA VAL A 78 8.69 -1.98 10.36
C VAL A 78 10.12 -1.92 9.81
N SER A 79 10.93 -2.94 10.09
CA SER A 79 12.29 -3.06 9.56
C SER A 79 12.36 -3.88 8.26
N ILE A 80 13.47 -3.79 7.52
CA ILE A 80 13.69 -4.64 6.35
C ILE A 80 13.69 -6.11 6.76
N GLU A 81 14.40 -6.44 7.84
CA GLU A 81 14.53 -7.80 8.34
C GLU A 81 13.16 -8.40 8.69
N GLU A 82 12.25 -7.60 9.26
CA GLU A 82 10.87 -8.03 9.51
C GLU A 82 10.13 -8.35 8.21
N LEU A 83 10.31 -7.56 7.14
CA LEU A 83 9.71 -7.84 5.83
C LEU A 83 10.37 -9.03 5.10
N GLU A 84 11.67 -9.25 5.26
CA GLU A 84 12.34 -10.41 4.69
C GLU A 84 11.86 -11.69 5.39
N ASP A 85 11.84 -11.68 6.73
CA ASP A 85 11.34 -12.79 7.55
C ASP A 85 9.89 -13.12 7.22
N VAL A 86 9.02 -12.10 7.09
CA VAL A 86 7.61 -12.30 6.75
C VAL A 86 7.44 -12.94 5.38
N TYR A 87 8.29 -12.55 4.42
CA TYR A 87 8.27 -13.06 3.06
C TYR A 87 8.76 -14.51 2.97
N LEU A 88 9.85 -14.82 3.66
CA LEU A 88 10.41 -16.18 3.73
C LEU A 88 9.45 -17.13 4.44
N GLN A 89 8.80 -16.71 5.53
CA GLN A 89 7.79 -17.52 6.22
C GLN A 89 6.60 -17.88 5.31
N GLU A 90 6.16 -16.95 4.45
CA GLU A 90 5.07 -17.17 3.50
C GLU A 90 5.49 -18.08 2.34
N ASN A 91 6.74 -18.01 1.87
CA ASN A 91 7.18 -18.66 0.62
C ASN A 91 8.09 -19.90 0.79
N GLU A 92 8.73 -20.12 1.94
CA GLU A 92 9.58 -21.30 2.19
C GLU A 92 8.87 -22.43 2.96
N MET A 93 7.87 -22.11 3.80
CA MET A 93 7.17 -23.13 4.59
C MET A 93 5.95 -23.70 3.86
N PHE A 94 6.14 -24.86 3.23
CA PHE A 94 5.01 -25.75 2.93
C PHE A 94 4.20 -26.03 4.21
N ARG A 95 2.98 -25.49 4.22
CA ARG A 95 1.82 -25.84 5.08
C ARG A 95 1.79 -25.18 6.46
N PHE A 96 0.72 -24.40 6.67
CA PHE A 96 0.17 -23.90 7.93
C PHE A 96 0.77 -22.62 8.53
N SER A 97 1.36 -21.72 7.72
CA SER A 97 1.45 -20.34 8.20
C SER A 97 0.04 -19.73 8.19
N LYS A 98 -0.38 -19.37 9.39
CA LYS A 98 -1.70 -18.84 9.72
C LYS A 98 -1.59 -17.33 9.60
N ASN A 99 -2.33 -16.71 8.67
CA ASN A 99 -2.50 -15.26 8.51
C ASN A 99 -1.32 -14.43 9.02
N ASN A 100 -0.31 -14.22 8.18
CA ASN A 100 0.72 -13.27 8.55
C ASN A 100 0.18 -11.86 8.33
N GLU A 101 -0.39 -11.27 9.38
CA GLU A 101 -1.06 -9.96 9.33
C GLU A 101 -0.14 -8.88 8.75
N LEU A 102 1.18 -8.95 8.99
CA LEU A 102 2.14 -8.01 8.40
C LEU A 102 2.30 -8.25 6.89
N TYR A 103 2.35 -9.50 6.43
CA TYR A 103 2.47 -9.80 5.00
C TYR A 103 1.25 -9.28 4.23
N ASP A 104 0.05 -9.63 4.70
CA ASP A 104 -1.19 -9.23 4.04
C ASP A 104 -1.37 -7.71 4.08
N ASP A 105 -1.13 -7.07 5.23
CA ASP A 105 -1.23 -5.62 5.38
C ASP A 105 -0.20 -4.86 4.54
N TYR A 106 1.05 -5.33 4.48
CA TYR A 106 2.10 -4.72 3.64
C TYR A 106 1.75 -4.86 2.15
N VAL A 107 1.39 -6.07 1.69
CA VAL A 107 1.01 -6.32 0.30
C VAL A 107 -0.19 -5.46 -0.10
N ASP A 108 -1.25 -5.47 0.71
CA ASP A 108 -2.46 -4.68 0.45
C ASP A 108 -2.15 -3.18 0.45
N SER A 109 -1.27 -2.72 1.35
CA SER A 109 -0.86 -1.31 1.40
C SER A 109 -0.12 -0.93 0.14
N ILE A 110 0.89 -1.70 -0.29
CA ILE A 110 1.65 -1.39 -1.50
C ILE A 110 0.76 -1.48 -2.76
N HIS A 111 -0.21 -2.41 -2.82
CA HIS A 111 -1.16 -2.49 -3.93
C HIS A 111 -2.14 -1.32 -4.00
N ARG A 112 -2.42 -0.65 -2.88
CA ARG A 112 -3.28 0.55 -2.85
C ARG A 112 -2.54 1.80 -3.34
N ILE A 113 -1.21 1.77 -3.36
CA ILE A 113 -0.40 2.83 -3.94
C ILE A 113 -0.55 2.77 -5.45
N HIS A 114 -0.78 3.92 -6.09
CA HIS A 114 -0.78 3.95 -7.55
C HIS A 114 0.61 3.57 -8.06
N SER A 115 0.68 2.72 -9.08
CA SER A 115 1.97 2.31 -9.66
C SER A 115 2.84 3.49 -10.08
N GLU A 116 2.22 4.61 -10.44
CA GLU A 116 2.91 5.85 -10.81
C GLU A 116 3.60 6.53 -9.61
N ASP A 117 3.03 6.42 -8.40
CA ASP A 117 3.66 6.94 -7.18
C ASP A 117 4.93 6.14 -6.82
N LEU A 118 4.92 4.82 -7.08
CA LEU A 118 6.08 3.94 -6.89
C LEU A 118 7.22 4.28 -7.87
N ASP A 119 6.91 4.56 -9.13
CA ASP A 119 7.90 5.02 -10.10
C ASP A 119 8.45 6.40 -9.74
N ASN A 120 7.60 7.30 -9.25
CA ASN A 120 8.00 8.65 -8.87
C ASN A 120 8.89 8.67 -7.62
N ILE A 121 8.61 7.80 -6.64
CA ILE A 121 9.47 7.70 -5.46
C ILE A 121 10.82 7.09 -5.80
N GLU A 122 10.88 6.07 -6.67
CA GLU A 122 12.16 5.52 -7.14
C GLU A 122 13.01 6.59 -7.83
N LYS A 123 12.40 7.39 -8.72
CA LYS A 123 13.07 8.54 -9.35
C LYS A 123 13.55 9.56 -8.32
N ALA A 124 12.74 9.88 -7.32
CA ALA A 124 13.14 10.84 -6.28
C ALA A 124 14.35 10.34 -5.48
N PHE A 125 14.37 9.06 -5.10
CA PHE A 125 15.52 8.44 -4.43
C PHE A 125 16.76 8.44 -5.33
N ASN A 126 16.62 8.11 -6.61
CA ASN A 126 17.72 8.13 -7.56
C ASN A 126 18.26 9.55 -7.81
N ASN A 127 17.39 10.55 -7.89
CA ASN A 127 17.80 11.96 -8.02
C ASN A 127 18.59 12.43 -6.80
N LEU A 128 18.15 12.06 -5.59
CA LEU A 128 18.88 12.37 -4.37
C LEU A 128 20.23 11.64 -4.30
N ALA A 129 20.28 10.36 -4.69
CA ALA A 129 21.52 9.58 -4.78
C ALA A 129 22.53 10.23 -5.73
N LEU A 130 22.11 10.59 -6.94
CA LEU A 130 22.96 11.29 -7.91
C LEU A 130 23.47 12.63 -7.37
N LYS A 131 22.67 13.32 -6.55
CA LYS A 131 23.01 14.65 -6.02
C LYS A 131 23.94 14.60 -4.80
N GLU A 132 23.78 13.63 -3.93
CA GLU A 132 24.55 13.49 -2.68
C GLU A 132 25.76 12.57 -2.82
N LYS A 133 25.73 11.65 -3.79
CA LYS A 133 26.71 10.56 -3.93
C LYS A 133 27.27 10.39 -5.35
N GLU A 134 26.70 11.06 -6.35
CA GLU A 134 27.11 10.96 -7.76
C GLU A 134 26.98 9.54 -8.36
N GLU A 135 26.09 8.72 -7.80
CA GLU A 135 25.87 7.33 -8.19
C GLU A 135 24.36 7.01 -8.24
N SER A 136 24.00 5.98 -9.02
CA SER A 136 22.63 5.44 -9.07
C SER A 136 22.25 4.87 -7.71
N TYR A 137 20.99 5.07 -7.28
CA TYR A 137 20.54 4.60 -5.97
C TYR A 137 20.70 3.08 -5.77
N PHE A 138 20.47 2.28 -6.82
CA PHE A 138 20.62 0.83 -6.75
C PHE A 138 22.06 0.33 -6.69
N ASP A 139 23.03 1.20 -7.00
CA ASP A 139 24.45 0.86 -6.92
C ASP A 139 25.08 1.26 -5.57
N LEU A 140 24.35 2.03 -4.74
CA LEU A 140 24.79 2.45 -3.42
C LEU A 140 24.95 1.28 -2.44
N SER A 141 25.87 1.45 -1.49
CA SER A 141 25.89 0.64 -0.27
C SER A 141 24.58 0.82 0.52
N PHE A 142 24.16 -0.19 1.28
CA PHE A 142 22.92 -0.12 2.05
C PHE A 142 22.91 1.03 3.09
N ASP A 143 24.06 1.32 3.72
CA ASP A 143 24.22 2.45 4.64
C ASP A 143 24.03 3.81 3.93
N ASP A 144 24.54 3.94 2.70
CA ASP A 144 24.33 5.13 1.88
C ASP A 144 22.87 5.23 1.41
N ALA A 145 22.23 4.12 1.03
CA ALA A 145 20.82 4.08 0.66
C ALA A 145 19.91 4.52 1.83
N CYS A 146 20.21 4.04 3.04
CA CYS A 146 19.56 4.49 4.27
C CYS A 146 19.77 6.00 4.54
N SER A 147 20.96 6.53 4.26
CA SER A 147 21.22 7.97 4.34
C SER A 147 20.38 8.78 3.34
N ILE A 148 20.20 8.26 2.11
CA ILE A 148 19.31 8.88 1.11
C ILE A 148 17.85 8.86 1.56
N ARG A 149 17.36 7.73 2.10
CA ARG A 149 16.02 7.64 2.70
C ARG A 149 15.80 8.70 3.77
N ASP A 150 16.75 8.89 4.67
CA ASP A 150 16.64 9.87 5.76
C ASP A 150 16.59 11.31 5.23
N ILE A 151 17.33 11.60 4.15
CA ILE A 151 17.28 12.89 3.44
C ILE A 151 15.91 13.09 2.79
N TYR A 152 15.35 12.05 2.15
CA TYR A 152 14.02 12.09 1.56
C TYR A 152 12.95 12.36 2.63
N LEU A 153 12.95 11.62 3.75
CA LEU A 153 11.96 11.78 4.82
C LEU A 153 12.00 13.17 5.47
N LYS A 154 13.19 13.75 5.66
CA LYS A 154 13.32 15.14 6.15
C LYS A 154 12.74 16.15 5.18
N GLN A 155 12.96 15.97 3.88
CA GLN A 155 12.35 16.83 2.87
C GLN A 155 10.83 16.65 2.81
N GLN A 156 10.33 15.41 2.94
CA GLN A 156 8.90 15.12 3.03
C GLN A 156 8.25 15.84 4.22
N GLU A 157 8.90 15.89 5.38
CA GLU A 157 8.42 16.66 6.54
C GLU A 157 8.34 18.17 6.21
N LEU A 158 9.32 18.72 5.49
CA LEU A 158 9.29 20.12 5.04
C LEU A 158 8.11 20.39 4.09
N VAL A 159 7.83 19.45 3.16
CA VAL A 159 6.67 19.52 2.25
C VAL A 159 5.38 19.55 3.05
N SER A 160 5.20 18.59 3.96
CA SER A 160 3.99 18.49 4.80
C SER A 160 3.78 19.74 5.64
N ASN A 161 4.85 20.33 6.17
CA ASN A 161 4.80 21.58 6.91
C ASN A 161 4.44 22.79 6.03
N TYR A 162 5.07 22.91 4.85
CA TYR A 162 4.84 24.04 3.94
C TYR A 162 3.40 24.09 3.46
N TYR A 163 2.86 22.95 3.02
CA TYR A 163 1.47 22.88 2.55
C TYR A 163 0.45 22.63 3.68
N SER A 164 0.91 22.38 4.91
CA SER A 164 0.06 21.94 6.02
C SER A 164 -0.78 20.69 5.68
N ASN A 165 -0.22 19.80 4.86
CA ASN A 165 -0.88 18.60 4.33
C ASN A 165 0.15 17.48 4.11
N ASP A 166 0.03 16.41 4.89
CA ASP A 166 0.90 15.22 4.88
C ASP A 166 0.69 14.29 3.68
N ARG A 167 -0.39 14.50 2.92
CA ARG A 167 -0.67 13.75 1.68
C ARG A 167 0.08 14.26 0.47
N ILE A 168 0.63 15.48 0.54
CA ILE A 168 1.43 16.02 -0.57
C ILE A 168 2.79 15.37 -0.51
N MET A 169 3.03 14.48 -1.45
CA MET A 169 4.27 13.72 -1.55
C MET A 169 5.32 14.51 -2.31
N LEU A 170 6.52 14.61 -1.75
CA LEU A 170 7.69 15.19 -2.39
C LEU A 170 7.92 14.62 -3.78
N CYS A 171 7.76 13.30 -3.94
CA CYS A 171 7.98 12.62 -5.22
C CYS A 171 6.98 13.02 -6.32
N ASN A 172 5.83 13.59 -5.96
CA ASN A 172 4.80 14.02 -6.91
C ASN A 172 4.89 15.52 -7.23
N LEU A 173 5.80 16.25 -6.58
CA LEU A 173 6.10 17.63 -6.93
C LEU A 173 6.95 17.70 -8.21
N THR A 174 6.90 18.84 -8.90
CA THR A 174 7.80 19.06 -10.05
C THR A 174 9.27 19.10 -9.60
N GLU A 175 10.21 18.83 -10.50
CA GLU A 175 11.65 18.88 -10.18
C GLU A 175 12.07 20.25 -9.59
N GLU A 176 11.51 21.35 -10.10
CA GLU A 176 11.76 22.70 -9.59
C GLU A 176 11.26 22.88 -8.15
N GLN A 177 10.10 22.30 -7.82
CA GLN A 177 9.54 22.33 -6.46
C GLN A 177 10.34 21.43 -5.50
N GLN A 178 10.72 20.23 -5.95
CA GLN A 178 11.58 19.34 -5.17
C GLN A 178 12.93 20.03 -4.85
N GLU A 179 13.48 20.79 -5.79
CA GLU A 179 14.71 21.55 -5.60
C GLU A 179 14.59 22.61 -4.49
N GLU A 180 13.45 23.29 -4.37
CA GLU A 180 13.22 24.27 -3.30
C GLU A 180 13.28 23.62 -1.90
N PHE A 181 12.66 22.45 -1.76
CA PHE A 181 12.71 21.70 -0.49
C PHE A 181 14.10 21.15 -0.21
N TYR A 182 14.85 20.74 -1.23
CA TYR A 182 16.24 20.35 -1.06
C TYR A 182 17.13 21.51 -0.58
N LYS A 183 16.97 22.72 -1.16
CA LYS A 183 17.69 23.92 -0.69
C LYS A 183 17.33 24.26 0.75
N LEU A 184 16.05 24.19 1.12
CA LEU A 184 15.59 24.40 2.49
C LEU A 184 16.16 23.35 3.45
N TYR A 185 16.24 22.09 3.02
CA TYR A 185 16.89 21.02 3.78
C TYR A 185 18.38 21.31 4.03
N LYS A 186 19.11 21.80 3.02
CA LYS A 186 20.54 22.13 3.14
C LYS A 186 20.81 23.40 3.96
N ASP A 187 19.93 24.40 3.88
CA ASP A 187 20.01 25.65 4.64
C ASP A 187 18.65 26.03 5.20
N SER A 188 18.48 25.88 6.52
CA SER A 188 17.24 26.20 7.22
C SER A 188 16.84 27.68 7.15
N ASN A 189 17.73 28.57 6.73
CA ASN A 189 17.42 30.00 6.52
C ASN A 189 16.98 30.30 5.08
N TYR A 190 17.08 29.33 4.17
CA TYR A 190 16.57 29.46 2.82
C TYR A 190 15.08 29.76 2.85
N LYS A 191 14.61 30.57 1.90
CA LYS A 191 13.19 30.89 1.74
C LYS A 191 12.74 30.32 0.42
N ILE A 192 11.78 29.40 0.50
CA ILE A 192 11.11 28.82 -0.67
C ILE A 192 10.53 29.94 -1.54
N ASP A 193 10.72 29.84 -2.85
CA ASP A 193 10.09 30.74 -3.81
C ASP A 193 8.62 30.35 -4.03
N ASP A 194 7.70 31.04 -3.34
CA ASP A 194 6.26 30.80 -3.43
C ASP A 194 5.69 30.91 -4.86
N SER A 195 6.41 31.55 -5.79
CA SER A 195 5.92 31.71 -7.17
C SER A 195 5.91 30.38 -7.95
N ILE A 196 6.84 29.47 -7.65
CA ILE A 196 6.94 28.12 -8.26
C ILE A 196 6.21 27.04 -7.45
N MET A 197 5.85 27.35 -6.22
CA MET A 197 5.07 26.46 -5.34
C MET A 197 3.58 26.41 -5.65
N LYS A 198 3.11 27.30 -6.53
CA LYS A 198 1.72 27.31 -7.01
C LYS A 198 1.45 26.08 -7.88
N THR A 199 0.86 25.07 -7.28
CA THR A 199 0.25 23.97 -8.02
C THR A 199 -1.20 24.31 -8.37
N ASN A 200 -1.59 24.04 -9.61
CA ASN A 200 -2.98 24.09 -10.09
C ASN A 200 -3.59 22.69 -10.23
N GLU A 201 -2.83 21.65 -9.87
CA GLU A 201 -3.33 20.29 -9.89
C GLU A 201 -4.31 20.10 -8.72
N PRO A 202 -5.43 19.37 -8.89
CA PRO A 202 -6.08 18.81 -7.73
C PRO A 202 -5.03 17.99 -6.99
N PHE A 203 -5.02 18.08 -5.66
CA PHE A 203 -4.00 17.49 -4.76
C PHE A 203 -3.97 15.94 -4.75
N SER A 204 -4.52 15.33 -5.79
CA SER A 204 -4.41 13.95 -6.23
C SER A 204 -4.97 13.86 -7.65
N GLU A 205 -4.56 12.89 -8.46
CA GLU A 205 -5.25 12.55 -9.72
C GLU A 205 -6.73 12.16 -9.53
N TYR A 206 -7.17 11.99 -8.28
CA TYR A 206 -8.56 11.70 -7.96
C TYR A 206 -9.46 12.90 -8.25
N LYS A 207 -10.61 12.58 -8.83
CA LYS A 207 -11.67 13.53 -9.08
C LYS A 207 -12.09 14.19 -7.76
N HIS A 208 -12.12 15.51 -7.75
CA HIS A 208 -12.67 16.28 -6.64
C HIS A 208 -14.20 16.17 -6.62
N TYR A 209 -14.77 15.92 -5.45
CA TYR A 209 -16.20 15.83 -5.23
C TYR A 209 -16.65 16.88 -4.22
N GLU A 210 -17.65 17.67 -4.60
CA GLU A 210 -18.21 18.72 -3.77
C GLU A 210 -19.73 18.57 -3.66
N TYR A 211 -20.25 18.63 -2.43
CA TYR A 211 -21.67 18.47 -2.17
C TYR A 211 -22.14 19.35 -1.00
N GLU A 212 -23.46 19.52 -0.91
CA GLU A 212 -24.11 20.11 0.26
C GLU A 212 -25.09 19.08 0.85
N GLY A 213 -25.07 18.91 2.17
CA GLY A 213 -25.82 17.85 2.83
C GLY A 213 -26.12 18.12 4.29
N LEU A 214 -26.88 17.21 4.88
CA LEU A 214 -27.26 17.22 6.30
C LEU A 214 -26.39 16.23 7.05
N ILE A 215 -25.73 16.67 8.13
CA ILE A 215 -25.03 15.76 9.03
C ILE A 215 -26.06 14.90 9.77
N THR A 216 -25.95 13.59 9.62
CA THR A 216 -26.85 12.63 10.26
C THR A 216 -26.24 11.96 11.47
N GLU A 217 -24.92 11.83 11.53
CA GLU A 217 -24.22 11.18 12.63
C GLU A 217 -22.81 11.75 12.81
N ILE A 218 -22.39 11.94 14.07
CA ILE A 218 -20.99 12.21 14.43
C ILE A 218 -20.55 11.28 15.56
N LYS A 219 -19.51 10.49 15.32
CA LYS A 219 -18.89 9.59 16.31
C LYS A 219 -17.38 9.79 16.32
N LYS A 220 -16.89 10.54 17.32
CA LYS A 220 -15.49 10.97 17.40
C LYS A 220 -15.10 11.77 16.14
N ASP A 221 -14.19 11.23 15.35
CA ASP A 221 -13.66 11.73 14.08
C ASP A 221 -14.49 11.28 12.87
N LYS A 222 -15.47 10.39 13.06
CA LYS A 222 -16.34 9.89 12.00
C LYS A 222 -17.56 10.76 11.80
N VAL A 223 -17.85 11.08 10.55
CA VAL A 223 -19.00 11.89 10.15
C VAL A 223 -19.77 11.16 9.06
N SER A 224 -21.10 11.18 9.19
CA SER A 224 -22.03 10.75 8.14
C SER A 224 -22.86 11.94 7.68
N ILE A 225 -22.94 12.14 6.37
CA ILE A 225 -23.65 13.25 5.72
C ILE A 225 -24.58 12.68 4.66
N ASN A 226 -25.85 13.04 4.71
CA ASN A 226 -26.82 12.69 3.68
C ASN A 226 -27.00 13.84 2.70
N VAL A 227 -27.02 13.54 1.41
CA VAL A 227 -27.29 14.49 0.32
C VAL A 227 -28.58 14.06 -0.37
N PHE A 228 -29.49 15.01 -0.59
CA PHE A 228 -30.70 14.78 -1.39
C PHE A 228 -30.52 15.37 -2.79
N ASP A 229 -30.48 14.53 -3.81
CA ASP A 229 -30.26 14.95 -5.21
C ASP A 229 -31.56 15.39 -5.93
N GLY A 230 -32.68 15.47 -5.20
CA GLY A 230 -34.02 15.71 -5.75
C GLY A 230 -34.83 14.44 -6.02
N LYS A 231 -34.21 13.26 -6.00
CA LYS A 231 -34.88 11.96 -6.23
C LYS A 231 -34.60 10.95 -5.13
N LYS A 232 -33.37 10.91 -4.63
CA LYS A 232 -32.90 9.94 -3.64
C LYS A 232 -31.95 10.61 -2.65
N VAL A 233 -31.79 9.93 -1.52
CA VAL A 233 -30.77 10.25 -0.52
C VAL A 233 -29.54 9.41 -0.82
N ILE A 234 -28.37 10.07 -0.84
CA ILE A 234 -27.07 9.45 -0.96
C ILE A 234 -26.34 9.68 0.36
N SER A 235 -25.86 8.59 0.98
CA SER A 235 -25.12 8.65 2.25
C SER A 235 -23.63 8.74 1.99
N TYR A 236 -22.95 9.67 2.66
CA TYR A 236 -21.50 9.87 2.59
C TYR A 236 -20.92 9.70 4.00
N SER A 237 -20.06 8.71 4.20
CA SER A 237 -19.49 8.40 5.52
C SER A 237 -17.98 8.31 5.48
N GLY A 238 -17.33 8.90 6.48
CA GLY A 238 -15.90 9.11 6.45
C GLY A 238 -15.32 9.66 7.73
N THR A 239 -14.05 10.06 7.66
CA THR A 239 -13.31 10.71 8.75
C THR A 239 -13.06 12.18 8.43
N CYS A 240 -12.99 13.02 9.46
CA CYS A 240 -12.63 14.42 9.35
C CYS A 240 -11.71 14.80 10.52
N ARG A 241 -10.55 15.39 10.24
CA ARG A 241 -9.53 15.71 11.25
C ARG A 241 -9.98 16.79 12.24
N ASN A 242 -10.82 17.74 11.81
CA ASN A 242 -11.28 18.87 12.64
C ASN A 242 -12.80 19.08 12.50
N ILE A 243 -13.57 18.54 13.46
CA ILE A 243 -15.03 18.64 13.45
C ILE A 243 -15.48 19.85 14.29
N HIS A 244 -15.92 20.90 13.61
CA HIS A 244 -16.53 22.10 14.23
C HIS A 244 -18.04 22.21 13.95
N VAL A 245 -18.65 21.10 13.56
CA VAL A 245 -20.06 20.95 13.17
C VAL A 245 -20.74 19.93 14.09
N LYS A 246 -22.08 19.89 14.06
CA LYS A 246 -22.86 18.95 14.87
C LYS A 246 -23.94 18.24 14.04
N GLU A 247 -24.45 17.14 14.56
CA GLU A 247 -25.61 16.45 14.00
C GLU A 247 -26.78 17.42 13.76
N GLY A 248 -27.40 17.32 12.59
CA GLY A 248 -28.46 18.20 12.13
C GLY A 248 -28.01 19.52 11.52
N ASP A 249 -26.70 19.83 11.51
CA ASP A 249 -26.20 20.97 10.74
C ASP A 249 -26.23 20.67 9.23
N TYR A 250 -26.60 21.68 8.46
CA TYR A 250 -26.48 21.66 6.99
C TYR A 250 -25.10 22.18 6.64
N VAL A 251 -24.38 21.44 5.81
CA VAL A 251 -22.96 21.66 5.55
C VAL A 251 -22.65 21.56 4.07
N TYR A 252 -21.66 22.33 3.65
CA TYR A 252 -20.88 22.02 2.46
C TYR A 252 -19.76 21.08 2.86
N PHE A 253 -19.45 20.11 2.00
CA PHE A 253 -18.32 19.23 2.19
C PHE A 253 -17.70 18.82 0.87
N ASP A 254 -16.41 18.51 0.91
CA ASP A 254 -15.69 18.01 -0.23
C ASP A 254 -14.66 16.94 0.15
N PHE A 255 -14.31 16.11 -0.84
CA PHE A 255 -13.37 15.01 -0.68
C PHE A 255 -12.77 14.58 -2.02
N TYR A 256 -11.61 13.94 -1.94
CA TYR A 256 -10.94 13.27 -3.06
C TYR A 256 -10.95 11.75 -2.89
N LEU A 257 -10.73 11.29 -1.66
CA LEU A 257 -10.51 9.89 -1.32
C LEU A 257 -11.76 9.25 -0.75
N PHE A 258 -12.04 8.03 -1.21
CA PHE A 258 -13.10 7.18 -0.69
C PHE A 258 -12.76 5.72 -0.95
N THR A 259 -13.22 4.82 -0.08
CA THR A 259 -13.00 3.37 -0.26
C THR A 259 -13.99 2.78 -1.27
N LEU A 260 -15.25 3.20 -1.20
CA LEU A 260 -16.31 2.71 -2.08
C LEU A 260 -17.31 3.82 -2.37
N GLY A 261 -17.64 4.02 -3.64
CA GLY A 261 -18.67 4.96 -4.09
C GLY A 261 -19.71 4.24 -4.93
N THR A 262 -20.97 4.34 -4.54
CA THR A 262 -22.12 3.78 -5.26
C THR A 262 -23.16 4.84 -5.55
N GLU A 263 -24.23 4.46 -6.23
CA GLU A 263 -25.35 5.36 -6.51
C GLU A 263 -26.12 5.84 -5.26
N THR A 264 -25.97 5.18 -4.12
CA THR A 264 -26.73 5.47 -2.89
C THR A 264 -25.86 5.66 -1.66
N GLU A 265 -24.60 5.25 -1.72
CA GLU A 265 -23.71 5.22 -0.57
C GLU A 265 -22.25 5.37 -0.96
N TRP A 266 -21.53 6.22 -0.22
CA TRP A 266 -20.10 6.46 -0.30
C TRP A 266 -19.49 6.25 1.09
N THR A 267 -18.48 5.40 1.18
CA THR A 267 -17.88 4.99 2.47
C THR A 267 -16.37 5.09 2.45
N GLY A 268 -15.80 5.23 3.67
CA GLY A 268 -14.35 5.41 3.84
C GLY A 268 -13.87 6.72 3.23
N ILE A 269 -14.71 7.75 3.25
CA ILE A 269 -14.35 9.08 2.76
C ILE A 269 -13.33 9.70 3.72
N GLU A 270 -12.38 10.42 3.18
CA GLU A 270 -11.58 11.37 3.96
C GLU A 270 -12.02 12.78 3.58
N PHE A 271 -12.81 13.42 4.45
CA PHE A 271 -13.35 14.74 4.17
C PHE A 271 -12.24 15.80 4.30
N GLU A 272 -12.07 16.63 3.26
CA GLU A 272 -11.12 17.74 3.27
C GLU A 272 -11.67 18.91 4.08
N HIS A 273 -12.89 19.35 3.72
CA HIS A 273 -13.58 20.42 4.40
C HIS A 273 -15.01 20.00 4.74
N ILE A 274 -15.47 20.47 5.89
CA ILE A 274 -16.88 20.40 6.29
C ILE A 274 -17.24 21.74 6.92
N ASP A 275 -17.94 22.58 6.17
CA ASP A 275 -18.29 23.93 6.58
C ASP A 275 -19.79 24.09 6.78
N LYS A 276 -20.16 24.70 7.91
CA LYS A 276 -21.56 25.01 8.19
C LYS A 276 -22.12 25.99 7.17
N LYS A 277 -23.22 25.61 6.52
CA LYS A 277 -23.98 26.44 5.60
C LYS A 277 -25.34 26.80 6.20
N LYS A 278 -25.91 27.90 5.69
CA LYS A 278 -27.30 28.22 5.97
C LYS A 278 -28.18 27.26 5.18
N ARG A 279 -29.19 26.68 5.83
CA ARG A 279 -30.19 25.84 5.16
C ARG A 279 -30.84 26.60 4.00
N PRO A 280 -31.06 25.97 2.83
CA PRO A 280 -31.88 26.49 1.75
C PRO A 280 -33.28 26.89 2.24
N ALA A 281 -33.94 27.81 1.54
CA ALA A 281 -35.25 28.32 1.95
C ALA A 281 -36.35 27.24 1.90
N ASP A 282 -36.18 26.25 1.05
CA ASP A 282 -37.04 25.09 0.79
C ASP A 282 -36.55 23.81 1.47
N PHE A 283 -35.61 23.93 2.42
CA PHE A 283 -35.06 22.78 3.12
C PHE A 283 -36.12 22.06 3.97
N ASP A 284 -36.40 20.79 3.63
CA ASP A 284 -37.14 19.85 4.47
C ASP A 284 -36.21 18.73 4.93
N GLU A 285 -35.97 18.66 6.23
CA GLU A 285 -35.10 17.66 6.87
C GLU A 285 -35.56 16.22 6.59
N LYS A 286 -36.85 16.00 6.31
CA LYS A 286 -37.38 14.66 5.99
C LYS A 286 -36.87 14.14 4.65
N ASN A 287 -36.45 15.01 3.75
CA ASN A 287 -35.90 14.60 2.46
C ASN A 287 -34.47 14.05 2.56
N TYR A 288 -33.87 14.12 3.75
CA TYR A 288 -32.49 13.71 4.03
C TYR A 288 -32.42 12.52 5.00
N LYS A 289 -33.56 11.90 5.35
CA LYS A 289 -33.69 10.76 6.26
C LYS A 289 -34.08 9.48 5.55
#